data_AF-A0A7K2QIB6-F1
#
_entry.id   AF-A0A7K2QIB6-F1
#
_cell.length_a   1.000
_cell.length_b   1.000
_cell.length_c   1.000
_cell.angle_alpha   90.00
_cell.angle_beta   90.00
_cell.angle_gamma   90.00
#
_symmetry.space_group_name_H-M   'P 1'
#
loop_
_entity.id
_entity.type
_entity.pdbx_description
1 polymer ?
#
loop_
_entity_poly.entity_id
_entity_poly.type
_entity_poly.pdbx_seq_one_letter_code
_entity_poly.pdbx_strand_id
1 'polypeptide(L)'
;RVDAATRDLMNTVTGLVRSSGAQVDATTRPVSMPESDRAFTNLMYATSTATTPDAVFQGEVDQADKLAPGDTSPGAFYLRARTQRHRDWLIANEAREKLRQRWAQYFTRHDILITPAAPTAAVEDQTSIPVQQRSITVDGTKRSYYDQTTWLNLTSQVRLPSAIVPAGRTADGLPLSIQVVGPYLADRTVLAVAAHLAQLLPKPQGPAELRKQ
;
A
#
# COMPACT_ATOMS: atom_id res chain seq x y z
N ARG A 1 10.91 0.46 -1.82
CA ARG A 1 11.76 1.09 -2.87
C ARG A 1 10.90 1.30 -4.11
N VAL A 2 11.00 2.46 -4.74
CA VAL A 2 10.25 2.84 -5.96
C VAL A 2 11.20 3.02 -7.13
N ASP A 3 10.67 3.05 -8.35
CA ASP A 3 11.43 3.29 -9.57
C ASP A 3 11.93 4.75 -9.68
N ALA A 4 12.78 5.02 -10.67
CA ALA A 4 13.34 6.35 -10.92
C ALA A 4 12.25 7.41 -11.15
N ALA A 5 11.27 7.14 -12.01
CA ALA A 5 10.21 8.09 -12.34
C ALA A 5 9.34 8.46 -11.12
N THR A 6 9.00 7.48 -10.29
CA THR A 6 8.26 7.70 -9.04
C THR A 6 9.10 8.49 -8.03
N ARG A 7 10.42 8.25 -7.99
CA ARG A 7 11.33 9.00 -7.12
C ARG A 7 11.44 10.46 -7.54
N ASP A 8 11.57 10.72 -8.84
CA ASP A 8 11.62 12.08 -9.39
C ASP A 8 10.32 12.82 -9.13
N LEU A 9 9.17 12.15 -9.30
CA LEU A 9 7.88 12.68 -8.89
C LEU A 9 7.86 13.10 -7.42
N MET A 10 8.34 12.24 -6.51
CA MET A 10 8.37 12.56 -5.08
C MET A 10 9.29 13.74 -4.77
N ASN A 11 10.39 13.91 -5.51
CA ASN A 11 11.26 15.08 -5.41
C ASN A 11 10.53 16.36 -5.84
N THR A 12 9.80 16.32 -6.96
CA THR A 12 8.98 17.43 -7.44
C THR A 12 7.89 17.81 -6.43
N VAL A 13 7.13 16.82 -5.94
CA VAL A 13 6.07 17.03 -4.95
C VAL A 13 6.64 17.63 -3.65
N THR A 14 7.79 17.15 -3.20
CA THR A 14 8.49 17.70 -2.03
C THR A 14 8.86 19.17 -2.24
N GLY A 15 9.35 19.54 -3.42
CA GLY A 15 9.65 20.92 -3.79
C GLY A 15 8.41 21.83 -3.75
N LEU A 16 7.30 21.37 -4.34
CA LEU A 16 6.03 22.11 -4.37
C LEU A 16 5.44 22.32 -2.97
N VAL A 17 5.47 21.28 -2.13
CA VAL A 17 4.98 21.37 -0.74
C VAL A 17 5.79 22.39 0.05
N ARG A 18 7.13 22.38 -0.10
CA ARG A 18 8.01 23.38 0.54
C ARG A 18 7.77 24.79 0.03
N SER A 19 7.62 25.00 -1.27
CA SER A 19 7.38 26.33 -1.84
C SER A 19 6.00 26.89 -1.44
N SER A 20 5.07 26.01 -1.05
CA SER A 20 3.76 26.39 -0.49
C SER A 20 3.82 26.76 1.01
N GLY A 21 5.03 26.76 1.61
CA GLY A 21 5.25 27.17 3.00
C GLY A 21 5.15 26.03 4.03
N ALA A 22 4.93 24.79 3.61
CA ALA A 22 4.85 23.66 4.52
C ALA A 22 6.24 23.16 4.96
N GLN A 23 6.35 22.73 6.21
CA GLN A 23 7.54 22.04 6.71
C GLN A 23 7.52 20.57 6.24
N VAL A 24 8.67 20.06 5.82
CA VAL A 24 8.79 18.67 5.33
C VAL A 24 9.81 17.91 6.16
N ASP A 25 9.33 16.93 6.92
CA ASP A 25 10.15 15.89 7.54
C ASP A 25 10.30 14.71 6.56
N ALA A 26 11.53 14.50 6.08
CA ALA A 26 11.86 13.39 5.18
C ALA A 26 12.46 12.18 5.89
N THR A 27 12.72 12.23 7.20
CA THR A 27 13.51 11.24 7.94
C THR A 27 12.67 10.39 8.89
N THR A 28 11.63 10.94 9.50
CA THR A 28 10.80 10.19 10.46
C THR A 28 10.04 9.06 9.77
N ARG A 29 10.12 7.85 10.33
CA ARG A 29 9.36 6.66 9.91
C ARG A 29 8.77 6.00 11.15
N PRO A 30 7.45 6.07 11.39
CA PRO A 30 6.86 5.53 12.62
C PRO A 30 6.82 4.00 12.66
N VAL A 31 6.84 3.37 11.49
CA VAL A 31 6.74 1.91 11.31
C VAL A 31 7.60 1.48 10.12
N SER A 32 7.96 0.20 10.07
CA SER A 32 8.64 -0.36 8.90
C SER A 32 7.63 -0.90 7.87
N MET A 33 8.03 -0.90 6.59
CA MET A 33 7.23 -1.48 5.51
C MET A 33 6.96 -2.98 5.72
N PRO A 34 7.97 -3.84 5.99
CA PRO A 34 7.71 -5.28 6.17
C PRO A 34 6.79 -5.59 7.36
N GLU A 35 6.89 -4.82 8.44
CA GLU A 35 6.02 -4.98 9.60
C GLU A 35 4.55 -4.67 9.27
N SER A 36 4.32 -3.56 8.56
CA SER A 36 2.97 -3.13 8.17
C SER A 36 2.36 -4.08 7.15
N ASP A 37 3.15 -4.49 6.15
CA ASP A 37 2.73 -5.43 5.11
C ASP A 37 2.39 -6.81 5.68
N ARG A 38 3.20 -7.31 6.62
CA ARG A 38 2.90 -8.57 7.32
C ARG A 38 1.62 -8.46 8.13
N ALA A 39 1.40 -7.37 8.87
CA ALA A 39 0.19 -7.18 9.66
C ALA A 39 -1.06 -7.07 8.76
N PHE A 40 -0.97 -6.31 7.67
CA PHE A 40 -2.03 -6.18 6.68
C PHE A 40 -2.37 -7.55 6.08
N THR A 41 -1.37 -8.24 5.52
CA THR A 41 -1.58 -9.48 4.79
C THR A 41 -2.13 -10.59 5.70
N ASN A 42 -1.61 -10.68 6.93
CA ASN A 42 -2.07 -11.68 7.90
C ASN A 42 -3.55 -11.48 8.28
N LEU A 43 -3.98 -10.24 8.49
CA LEU A 43 -5.37 -9.93 8.86
C LEU A 43 -6.32 -9.97 7.64
N MET A 44 -5.84 -9.54 6.47
CA MET A 44 -6.61 -9.53 5.22
C MET A 44 -6.93 -10.96 4.78
N TYR A 45 -5.95 -11.86 4.80
CA TYR A 45 -6.18 -13.26 4.46
C TYR A 45 -7.14 -13.94 5.43
N ALA A 46 -7.00 -13.73 6.73
CA ALA A 46 -7.98 -14.23 7.70
C ALA A 46 -9.40 -13.69 7.42
N THR A 47 -9.54 -12.40 7.07
CA THR A 47 -10.85 -11.81 6.76
C THR A 47 -11.46 -12.41 5.49
N SER A 48 -10.63 -12.71 4.48
CA SER A 48 -11.09 -13.29 3.21
C SER A 48 -11.65 -14.71 3.34
N THR A 49 -11.45 -15.39 4.46
CA THR A 49 -12.05 -16.73 4.69
C THR A 49 -13.53 -16.66 5.02
N ALA A 50 -14.05 -15.50 5.45
CA ALA A 50 -15.46 -15.34 5.83
C ALA A 50 -16.45 -15.67 4.69
N THR A 51 -16.01 -15.62 3.43
CA THR A 51 -16.81 -15.97 2.25
C THR A 51 -16.29 -17.22 1.54
N THR A 52 -15.37 -17.97 2.15
CA THR A 52 -14.82 -19.20 1.58
C THR A 52 -15.74 -20.38 1.92
N PRO A 53 -16.11 -21.24 0.96
CA PRO A 53 -16.91 -22.44 1.26
C PRO A 53 -16.19 -23.39 2.23
N ASP A 54 -16.94 -24.00 3.15
CA ASP A 54 -16.39 -24.85 4.23
C ASP A 54 -15.44 -25.94 3.72
N ALA A 55 -15.79 -26.63 2.64
CA ALA A 55 -14.96 -27.70 2.06
C ALA A 55 -13.62 -27.18 1.53
N VAL A 56 -13.60 -25.96 0.97
CA VAL A 56 -12.36 -25.33 0.49
C VAL A 56 -11.50 -24.93 1.69
N PHE A 57 -12.11 -24.30 2.70
CA PHE A 57 -11.40 -23.90 3.91
C PHE A 57 -10.82 -25.10 4.67
N GLN A 58 -11.57 -26.20 4.79
CA GLN A 58 -11.06 -27.44 5.39
C GLN A 58 -9.85 -27.99 4.61
N GLY A 59 -9.88 -27.94 3.28
CA GLY A 59 -8.73 -28.31 2.46
C GLY A 59 -7.50 -27.41 2.67
N GLU A 60 -7.70 -26.13 2.98
CA GLU A 60 -6.61 -25.22 3.36
C GLU A 60 -6.04 -25.55 4.74
N VAL A 61 -6.89 -25.90 5.71
CA VAL A 61 -6.48 -26.37 7.05
C VAL A 61 -5.62 -27.62 6.95
N ASP A 62 -6.08 -28.63 6.20
CA ASP A 62 -5.35 -29.88 6.01
C ASP A 62 -3.99 -29.69 5.33
N GLN A 63 -3.87 -28.68 4.46
CA GLN A 63 -2.59 -28.29 3.85
C GLN A 63 -1.69 -27.55 4.84
N ALA A 64 -2.25 -26.64 5.63
CA ALA A 64 -1.52 -25.87 6.62
C ALA A 64 -0.90 -26.78 7.71
N ASP A 65 -1.62 -27.82 8.15
CA ASP A 65 -1.16 -28.78 9.16
C ASP A 65 0.02 -29.65 8.69
N LYS A 66 0.25 -29.74 7.37
CA LYS A 66 1.38 -30.46 6.77
C LYS A 66 2.64 -29.60 6.61
N LEU A 67 2.55 -28.29 6.83
CA LEU A 67 3.68 -27.39 6.67
C LEU A 67 4.71 -27.59 7.79
N ALA A 68 5.99 -27.62 7.44
CA ALA A 68 7.06 -27.64 8.44
C ALA A 68 7.00 -26.38 9.32
N PRO A 69 7.17 -26.46 10.66
CA PRO A 69 7.02 -25.31 11.56
C PRO A 69 7.88 -24.08 11.19
N GLY A 70 9.05 -24.30 10.60
CA GLY A 70 9.98 -23.25 10.15
C GLY A 70 9.81 -22.79 8.71
N ASP A 71 8.83 -23.29 7.95
CA ASP A 71 8.62 -22.89 6.56
C ASP A 71 8.15 -21.43 6.47
N THR A 72 9.01 -20.53 5.99
CA THR A 72 8.67 -19.11 5.82
C THR A 72 8.30 -18.74 4.38
N SER A 73 7.98 -19.72 3.54
CA SER A 73 7.61 -19.47 2.15
C SER A 73 6.32 -18.65 2.04
N PRO A 74 6.11 -17.90 0.93
CA PRO A 74 4.86 -17.15 0.72
C PRO A 74 3.60 -18.03 0.78
N GLY A 75 3.67 -19.26 0.26
CA GLY A 75 2.56 -20.22 0.31
C GLY A 75 2.25 -20.69 1.74
N ALA A 76 3.29 -20.99 2.53
CA ALA A 76 3.12 -21.34 3.94
C ALA A 76 2.55 -20.19 4.77
N PHE A 77 3.01 -18.96 4.50
CA PHE A 77 2.45 -17.76 5.14
C PHE A 77 0.98 -17.54 4.75
N TYR A 78 0.64 -17.66 3.46
CA TYR A 78 -0.74 -17.56 2.96
C TYR A 78 -1.67 -18.55 3.67
N LEU A 79 -1.32 -19.85 3.68
CA LEU A 79 -2.14 -20.88 4.30
C LEU A 79 -2.31 -20.62 5.80
N ARG A 80 -1.21 -20.38 6.53
CA ARG A 80 -1.29 -20.09 7.97
C ARG A 80 -2.07 -18.84 8.30
N ALA A 81 -2.01 -17.82 7.45
CA ALA A 81 -2.76 -16.58 7.65
C ALA A 81 -4.27 -16.79 7.44
N ARG A 82 -4.67 -17.66 6.51
CA ARG A 82 -6.08 -18.00 6.30
C ARG A 82 -6.62 -18.92 7.38
N THR A 83 -5.83 -19.91 7.80
CA THR A 83 -6.24 -20.94 8.76
C THR A 83 -5.86 -20.60 10.21
N GLN A 84 -5.69 -19.31 10.53
CA GLN A 84 -5.33 -18.87 11.87
C GLN A 84 -6.34 -19.38 12.90
N ARG A 85 -5.82 -19.85 14.04
CA ARG A 85 -6.65 -20.05 15.22
C ARG A 85 -6.96 -18.70 15.86
N HIS A 86 -8.06 -18.62 16.60
CA HIS A 86 -8.50 -17.36 17.21
C HIS A 86 -7.41 -16.70 18.08
N ARG A 87 -6.60 -17.50 18.81
CA ARG A 87 -5.44 -17.00 19.57
C ARG A 87 -4.44 -16.25 18.69
N ASP A 88 -4.09 -16.81 17.54
CA ASP A 88 -3.07 -16.22 16.65
C ASP A 88 -3.62 -14.96 15.97
N TRP A 89 -4.92 -14.94 15.68
CA TRP A 89 -5.61 -13.73 15.23
C TRP A 89 -5.60 -12.63 16.30
N LEU A 90 -5.84 -12.95 17.58
CA LEU A 90 -5.76 -11.97 18.68
C LEU A 90 -4.34 -11.38 18.82
N ILE A 91 -3.30 -12.20 18.65
CA ILE A 91 -1.90 -11.74 18.63
C ILE A 91 -1.65 -10.79 17.46
N ALA A 92 -2.14 -11.13 16.25
CA ALA A 92 -2.03 -10.27 15.08
C ALA A 92 -2.80 -8.95 15.24
N ASN A 93 -3.99 -9.00 15.86
CA ASN A 93 -4.80 -7.83 16.16
C ASN A 93 -4.11 -6.91 17.18
N GLU A 94 -3.49 -7.45 18.23
CA GLU A 94 -2.70 -6.68 19.18
C GLU A 94 -1.51 -5.97 18.50
N ALA A 95 -0.83 -6.67 17.58
CA ALA A 95 0.23 -6.05 16.78
C ALA A 95 -0.30 -4.88 15.91
N ARG A 96 -1.51 -5.00 15.35
CA ARG A 96 -2.20 -3.89 14.67
C ARG A 96 -2.45 -2.71 15.60
N GLU A 97 -2.94 -2.93 16.82
CA GLU A 97 -3.20 -1.83 17.75
C GLU A 97 -1.91 -1.12 18.19
N LYS A 98 -0.79 -1.84 18.34
CA LYS A 98 0.55 -1.23 18.54
C LYS A 98 1.01 -0.40 17.35
N LEU A 99 0.72 -0.83 16.12
CA LEU A 99 0.96 -0.01 14.92
C LEU A 99 0.08 1.25 14.94
N ARG A 100 -1.21 1.13 15.28
CA ARG A 100 -2.14 2.28 15.41
C ARG A 100 -1.65 3.30 16.42
N GLN A 101 -1.14 2.86 17.58
CA GLN A 101 -0.58 3.76 18.59
C GLN A 101 0.64 4.54 18.07
N ARG A 102 1.57 3.87 17.37
CA ARG A 102 2.73 4.54 16.77
C ARG A 102 2.33 5.57 15.71
N TRP A 103 1.32 5.26 14.90
CA TRP A 103 0.76 6.23 13.96
C TRP A 103 0.09 7.41 14.67
N ALA A 104 -0.68 7.17 15.73
CA ALA A 104 -1.27 8.25 16.53
C ALA A 104 -0.19 9.17 17.11
N GLN A 105 0.91 8.60 17.64
CA GLN A 105 2.05 9.39 18.11
C GLN A 105 2.73 10.18 16.99
N TYR A 106 2.91 9.59 15.80
CA TYR A 106 3.45 10.28 14.64
C TYR A 106 2.65 11.53 14.26
N PHE A 107 1.32 11.41 14.20
CA PHE A 107 0.42 12.51 13.84
C PHE A 107 0.24 13.56 14.95
N THR A 108 0.82 13.38 16.14
CA THR A 108 0.94 14.49 17.12
C THR A 108 1.96 15.55 16.70
N ARG A 109 2.83 15.21 15.73
CA ARG A 109 3.93 16.06 15.25
C ARG A 109 3.83 16.36 13.75
N HIS A 110 2.92 15.72 13.04
CA HIS A 110 2.77 15.82 11.59
C HIS A 110 1.28 15.86 11.25
N ASP A 111 0.89 16.71 10.31
CA ASP A 111 -0.52 16.82 9.90
C ASP A 111 -0.89 15.76 8.85
N ILE A 112 0.05 15.44 7.97
CA ILE A 112 -0.14 14.57 6.81
C ILE A 112 1.14 13.80 6.52
N LEU A 113 1.00 12.58 6.01
CA LEU A 113 2.06 11.84 5.33
C LEU A 113 1.76 11.80 3.82
N ILE A 114 2.76 12.13 3.00
CA ILE A 114 2.70 11.97 1.54
C ILE A 114 3.63 10.82 1.13
N THR A 115 3.10 9.85 0.39
CA THR A 115 3.86 8.73 -0.18
C THR A 115 3.59 8.61 -1.68
N PRO A 116 4.41 7.84 -2.41
CA PRO A 116 3.95 7.28 -3.68
C PRO A 116 2.63 6.51 -3.51
N ALA A 117 1.78 6.48 -4.54
CA ALA A 117 0.62 5.58 -4.57
C ALA A 117 1.03 4.13 -4.88
N ALA A 118 2.06 3.94 -5.68
CA ALA A 118 2.59 2.65 -6.12
C ALA A 118 4.12 2.74 -6.28
N PRO A 119 4.86 1.61 -6.32
CA PRO A 119 6.31 1.63 -6.53
C PRO A 119 6.73 1.90 -7.98
N THR A 120 5.81 1.80 -8.93
CA THR A 120 6.02 2.00 -10.38
C THR A 120 4.81 2.67 -11.00
N ALA A 121 4.97 3.14 -12.25
CA ALA A 121 3.85 3.41 -13.13
C ALA A 121 3.05 2.12 -13.47
N ALA A 122 1.99 2.29 -14.26
CA ALA A 122 1.20 1.16 -14.77
C ALA A 122 2.09 0.13 -15.48
N VAL A 123 1.90 -1.14 -15.14
CA VAL A 123 2.58 -2.28 -15.79
C VAL A 123 1.69 -2.85 -16.90
N GLU A 124 2.32 -3.57 -17.83
CA GLU A 124 1.60 -4.29 -18.87
C GLU A 124 0.60 -5.28 -18.28
N ASP A 125 -0.45 -5.58 -19.07
CA ASP A 125 -1.43 -6.57 -18.69
C ASP A 125 -0.77 -7.96 -18.53
N GLN A 126 -1.02 -8.58 -17.39
CA GLN A 126 -0.53 -9.91 -17.04
C GLN A 126 -1.67 -10.86 -16.70
N THR A 127 -2.90 -10.56 -17.14
CA THR A 127 -4.07 -11.42 -16.90
C THR A 127 -3.88 -12.83 -17.45
N SER A 128 -3.20 -12.98 -18.59
CA SER A 128 -2.83 -14.27 -19.20
C SER A 128 -1.71 -15.02 -18.47
N ILE A 129 -0.99 -14.35 -17.56
CA ILE A 129 0.11 -14.95 -16.80
C ILE A 129 -0.43 -15.55 -15.49
N PRO A 130 -0.01 -16.78 -15.12
CA PRO A 130 -0.34 -17.37 -13.82
C PRO A 130 0.04 -16.43 -12.67
N VAL A 131 -0.85 -16.28 -11.70
CA VAL A 131 -0.73 -15.29 -10.60
C VAL A 131 0.65 -15.32 -9.92
N GLN A 132 1.20 -16.51 -9.67
CA GLN A 132 2.48 -16.70 -8.97
C GLN A 132 3.69 -16.28 -9.79
N GLN A 133 3.53 -16.13 -11.12
CA GLN A 133 4.58 -15.74 -12.05
C GLN A 133 4.52 -14.26 -12.42
N ARG A 134 3.42 -13.57 -12.06
CA ARG A 134 3.26 -12.14 -12.31
C ARG A 134 4.31 -11.35 -11.54
N SER A 135 4.77 -10.25 -12.15
CA SER A 135 5.85 -9.45 -11.56
C SER A 135 5.78 -7.99 -11.94
N ILE A 136 6.44 -7.17 -11.14
CA ILE A 136 6.82 -5.80 -11.50
C ILE A 136 8.34 -5.70 -11.57
N THR A 137 8.85 -4.70 -12.29
CA THR A 137 10.28 -4.37 -12.31
C THR A 137 10.48 -3.00 -11.68
N VAL A 138 11.31 -2.93 -10.65
CA VAL A 138 11.64 -1.68 -9.94
C VAL A 138 13.16 -1.50 -9.98
N ASP A 139 13.64 -0.47 -10.67
CA ASP A 139 15.07 -0.20 -10.89
C ASP A 139 15.82 -1.46 -11.38
N GLY A 140 15.30 -2.12 -12.42
CA GLY A 140 15.88 -3.34 -12.99
C GLY A 140 15.74 -4.60 -12.13
N THR A 141 15.17 -4.50 -10.93
CA THR A 141 14.94 -5.66 -10.05
C THR A 141 13.52 -6.18 -10.22
N LYS A 142 13.39 -7.44 -10.64
CA LYS A 142 12.10 -8.15 -10.68
C LYS A 142 11.59 -8.41 -9.27
N ARG A 143 10.32 -8.10 -9.01
CA ARG A 143 9.64 -8.30 -7.73
C ARG A 143 8.26 -8.90 -7.93
N SER A 144 7.66 -9.38 -6.84
CA SER A 144 6.28 -9.87 -6.86
C SER A 144 5.34 -8.81 -7.41
N TYR A 145 4.37 -9.20 -8.22
CA TYR A 145 3.32 -8.30 -8.71
C TYR A 145 2.58 -7.60 -7.55
N TYR A 146 2.46 -8.27 -6.41
CA TYR A 146 1.76 -7.77 -5.23
C TYR A 146 2.55 -6.70 -4.45
N ASP A 147 3.85 -6.51 -4.71
CA ASP A 147 4.62 -5.39 -4.15
C ASP A 147 4.04 -4.02 -4.56
N GLN A 148 3.17 -3.98 -5.56
CA GLN A 148 2.41 -2.78 -5.94
C GLN A 148 1.54 -2.23 -4.80
N THR A 149 1.03 -3.09 -3.91
CA THR A 149 0.14 -2.67 -2.83
C THR A 149 0.88 -2.26 -1.56
N THR A 150 2.22 -2.34 -1.52
CA THR A 150 2.97 -2.12 -0.27
C THR A 150 2.72 -0.74 0.37
N TRP A 151 2.50 0.31 -0.43
CA TRP A 151 2.18 1.65 0.09
C TRP A 151 0.75 1.78 0.63
N LEU A 152 -0.19 1.03 0.07
CA LEU A 152 -1.55 0.88 0.59
C LEU A 152 -1.52 0.10 1.91
N ASN A 153 -0.75 -0.99 1.95
CA ASN A 153 -0.57 -1.88 3.10
C ASN A 153 0.17 -1.22 4.27
N LEU A 154 0.76 -0.04 4.06
CA LEU A 154 1.40 0.73 5.12
C LEU A 154 0.36 1.28 6.13
N THR A 155 -0.82 1.66 5.64
CA THR A 155 -1.76 2.52 6.39
C THR A 155 -3.20 1.97 6.45
N SER A 156 -3.59 1.07 5.54
CA SER A 156 -4.97 0.56 5.45
C SER A 156 -5.41 -0.25 6.66
N GLN A 157 -4.58 -1.20 7.11
CA GLN A 157 -4.80 -2.05 8.28
C GLN A 157 -4.93 -1.26 9.57
N VAL A 158 -4.30 -0.08 9.65
CA VAL A 158 -4.38 0.81 10.83
C VAL A 158 -5.48 1.86 10.71
N ARG A 159 -6.34 1.77 9.69
CA ARG A 159 -7.55 2.59 9.48
C ARG A 159 -7.28 4.09 9.29
N LEU A 160 -6.12 4.46 8.78
CA LEU A 160 -5.86 5.86 8.47
C LEU A 160 -6.58 6.25 7.17
N PRO A 161 -7.24 7.42 7.12
CA PRO A 161 -7.83 7.92 5.89
C PRO A 161 -6.73 8.29 4.89
N SER A 162 -6.96 7.98 3.61
CA SER A 162 -6.05 8.35 2.54
C SER A 162 -6.78 8.73 1.25
N ALA A 163 -6.15 9.57 0.44
CA ALA A 163 -6.62 9.96 -0.89
C ALA A 163 -5.48 9.80 -1.92
N ILE A 164 -5.82 9.31 -3.11
CA ILE A 164 -4.89 9.21 -4.24
C ILE A 164 -5.03 10.45 -5.11
N VAL A 165 -3.93 11.16 -5.34
CA VAL A 165 -3.88 12.39 -6.13
C VAL A 165 -2.97 12.17 -7.35
N PRO A 166 -3.48 12.30 -8.58
CA PRO A 166 -2.65 12.31 -9.77
C PRO A 166 -1.63 13.45 -9.68
N ALA A 167 -0.35 13.14 -9.87
CA ALA A 167 0.73 14.06 -9.56
C ALA A 167 1.74 14.24 -10.69
N GLY A 168 1.72 13.39 -11.71
CA GLY A 168 2.62 13.51 -12.84
C GLY A 168 2.50 12.34 -13.81
N ARG A 169 3.52 12.21 -14.66
CA ARG A 169 3.62 11.15 -15.66
C ARG A 169 5.07 10.70 -15.85
N THR A 170 5.24 9.47 -16.34
CA THR A 170 6.52 9.03 -16.89
C THR A 170 6.83 9.76 -18.20
N ALA A 171 8.07 9.61 -18.71
CA ALA A 171 8.46 10.12 -20.03
C ALA A 171 7.56 9.56 -21.15
N ASP A 172 7.13 8.31 -21.01
CA ASP A 172 6.22 7.63 -21.96
C ASP A 172 4.74 7.97 -21.72
N GLY A 173 4.45 8.93 -20.84
CA GLY A 173 3.11 9.45 -20.60
C GLY A 173 2.22 8.64 -19.65
N LEU A 174 2.75 7.60 -19.00
CA LEU A 174 1.98 6.79 -18.04
C LEU A 174 1.69 7.60 -16.77
N PRO A 175 0.47 7.51 -16.20
CA PRO A 175 0.11 8.26 -15.00
C PRO A 175 0.95 7.87 -13.78
N LEU A 176 1.31 8.86 -12.98
CA LEU A 176 1.88 8.70 -11.65
C LEU A 176 1.01 9.44 -10.62
N SER A 177 0.90 8.87 -9.42
CA SER A 177 0.09 9.42 -8.34
C SER A 177 0.80 9.36 -7.01
N ILE A 178 0.42 10.27 -6.11
CA ILE A 178 0.79 10.24 -4.70
C ILE A 178 -0.40 9.78 -3.86
N GLN A 179 -0.10 9.24 -2.68
CA GLN A 179 -1.07 8.97 -1.63
C GLN A 179 -0.88 10.00 -0.52
N VAL A 180 -1.96 10.70 -0.17
CA VAL A 180 -2.05 11.64 0.94
C VAL A 180 -2.73 10.91 2.09
N VAL A 181 -2.06 10.78 3.24
CA VAL A 181 -2.56 10.05 4.42
C VAL A 181 -2.66 11.00 5.60
N GLY A 182 -3.78 10.95 6.32
CA GLY A 182 -4.00 11.77 7.52
C GLY A 182 -4.19 10.94 8.79
N PRO A 183 -4.34 11.61 9.94
CA PRO A 183 -4.65 10.96 11.20
C PRO A 183 -6.01 10.25 11.16
N TYR A 184 -6.19 9.30 12.08
CA TYR A 184 -7.46 8.56 12.22
C TYR A 184 -8.65 9.53 12.32
N LEU A 185 -9.67 9.33 11.48
CA LEU A 185 -10.89 10.16 11.36
C LEU A 185 -10.67 11.60 10.84
N ALA A 186 -9.54 11.89 10.19
CA ALA A 186 -9.22 13.20 9.64
C ALA A 186 -9.49 13.33 8.13
N ASP A 187 -10.51 12.65 7.61
CA ASP A 187 -10.89 12.64 6.19
C ASP A 187 -11.03 14.06 5.60
N ARG A 188 -11.60 15.00 6.39
CA ARG A 188 -11.72 16.41 5.98
C ARG A 188 -10.36 17.05 5.70
N THR A 189 -9.37 16.81 6.55
CA THR A 189 -8.00 17.32 6.38
C THR A 189 -7.35 16.68 5.16
N VAL A 190 -7.49 15.36 5.01
CA VAL A 190 -6.95 14.63 3.85
C VAL A 190 -7.51 15.18 2.54
N LEU A 191 -8.83 15.37 2.45
CA LEU A 191 -9.48 15.91 1.26
C LEU A 191 -9.09 17.36 0.98
N ALA A 192 -8.99 18.21 2.02
CA ALA A 192 -8.57 19.60 1.86
C ALA A 192 -7.14 19.70 1.31
N VAL A 193 -6.21 18.90 1.85
CA VAL A 193 -4.82 18.86 1.39
C VAL A 193 -4.73 18.26 -0.01
N ALA A 194 -5.46 17.19 -0.30
CA ALA A 194 -5.52 16.61 -1.63
C ALA A 194 -6.04 17.61 -2.68
N ALA A 195 -7.10 18.37 -2.35
CA ALA A 195 -7.64 19.40 -3.23
C ALA A 195 -6.64 20.54 -3.47
N HIS A 196 -5.91 20.96 -2.43
CA HIS A 196 -4.88 21.99 -2.57
C HIS A 196 -3.71 21.50 -3.45
N LEU A 197 -3.20 20.30 -3.20
CA LEU A 197 -2.14 19.69 -4.03
C LEU A 197 -2.59 19.53 -5.48
N ALA A 198 -3.84 19.12 -5.73
CA ALA A 198 -4.37 18.98 -7.08
C ALA A 198 -4.38 20.30 -7.88
N GLN A 199 -4.40 21.47 -7.22
CA GLN A 199 -4.29 22.77 -7.89
C GLN A 199 -2.85 23.09 -8.32
N LEU A 200 -1.86 22.52 -7.62
CA LEU A 200 -0.42 22.74 -7.87
C LEU A 200 0.15 21.68 -8.83
N LEU A 201 -0.52 20.55 -8.96
CA LEU A 201 -0.07 19.40 -9.75
C LEU A 201 -0.62 19.42 -11.18
N PRO A 202 0.05 18.74 -12.12
CA PRO A 202 -0.45 18.59 -13.48
C PRO A 202 -1.86 17.99 -13.50
N LYS A 203 -2.75 18.57 -14.32
CA LYS A 203 -4.12 18.05 -14.46
C LYS A 203 -4.09 16.60 -14.98
N PRO A 204 -4.94 15.71 -14.43
CA PRO A 204 -5.13 14.39 -15.01
C PRO A 204 -5.60 14.55 -16.47
N GLN A 205 -5.05 13.73 -17.37
CA GLN A 205 -5.62 13.60 -18.72
C GLN A 205 -6.22 12.21 -18.81
N GLY A 206 -7.44 12.12 -19.31
CA GLY A 206 -8.10 10.85 -19.56
C GLY A 206 -7.33 9.98 -20.58
N PRO A 207 -7.69 8.70 -20.67
CA PRO A 207 -7.20 7.80 -21.72
C PRO A 207 -7.28 8.48 -23.09
N ALA A 208 -6.27 8.28 -23.94
CA ALA A 208 -6.25 8.86 -25.29
C ALA A 208 -7.48 8.42 -26.11
N GLU A 209 -7.99 7.21 -25.84
CA GLU A 209 -9.17 6.62 -26.46
C GLU A 209 -10.47 7.35 -26.10
N LEU A 210 -10.58 7.89 -24.88
CA LEU A 210 -11.74 8.65 -24.42
C LEU A 210 -11.71 10.13 -24.82
N ARG A 211 -10.65 10.59 -25.50
CA ARG A 211 -10.52 11.96 -26.01
C ARG A 211 -10.99 12.13 -27.46
N LYS A 212 -11.37 11.03 -28.14
CA LYS A 212 -11.83 11.01 -29.53
C LYS A 212 -13.36 10.90 -29.68
N GLN A 213 -14.10 11.01 -28.57
CA GLN A 213 -15.57 11.13 -28.54
C GLN A 213 -15.93 12.55 -28.14
#